data_AF-A0A3C1HUX3-F1
#
_entry.id   AF-A0A3C1HUX3-F1
#
_cell.length_a   1.000
_cell.length_b   1.000
_cell.length_c   1.000
_cell.angle_alpha   90.00
_cell.angle_beta   90.00
_cell.angle_gamma   90.00
#
_symmetry.space_group_name_H-M   'P 1'
#
loop_
_entity.id
_entity.type
_entity.pdbx_description
1 polymer ?
#
loop_
_entity_poly.entity_id
_entity_poly.type
_entity_poly.pdbx_seq_one_letter_code
_entity_poly.pdbx_strand_id
1 'polypeptide(L)'
;MDVATIIGLFGGVAMVIIGVISGGGRAGDIWNLASIFVTVGGSYCALFIAFPLHEVLGVWKIMGRCFKVFDYGEKSTVQNMVALSEKARREGILALEEGLDDLDDKFLREGLRLMVDGHDGTAIRAIMENEMSQCEKRHMEWAGVLIQWAGYAPGWGMLGTVIGLIGMLNNLE
;
A
#
# COMPACT_ATOMS: atom_id res chain seq x y z
N MET A 1 12.07 -0.82 -9.25
CA MET A 1 10.75 -0.23 -9.59
C MET A 1 9.85 -1.36 -10.01
N ASP A 2 8.57 -1.31 -9.63
CA ASP A 2 7.62 -2.33 -10.04
C ASP A 2 7.10 -2.02 -11.44
N VAL A 3 7.60 -2.77 -12.42
CA VAL A 3 7.26 -2.60 -13.84
C VAL A 3 5.79 -2.93 -14.09
N ALA A 4 5.21 -3.89 -13.34
CA ALA A 4 3.81 -4.28 -13.51
C ALA A 4 2.87 -3.14 -13.15
N THR A 5 3.09 -2.48 -12.00
CA THR A 5 2.31 -1.30 -11.59
C THR A 5 2.38 -0.17 -12.62
N ILE A 6 3.55 0.07 -13.21
CA ILE A 6 3.75 1.12 -14.22
C ILE A 6 2.99 0.79 -15.51
N ILE A 7 3.17 -0.43 -16.03
CA ILE A 7 2.47 -0.88 -17.24
C ILE A 7 0.96 -0.86 -17.03
N GLY A 8 0.47 -1.30 -15.86
CA GLY A 8 -0.96 -1.28 -15.54
C GLY A 8 -1.53 0.13 -15.54
N LEU A 9 -0.86 1.08 -14.87
CA LEU A 9 -1.32 2.47 -14.79
C LEU A 9 -1.33 3.16 -16.16
N PHE A 10 -0.20 3.18 -16.86
CA PHE A 10 -0.10 3.88 -18.14
C PHE A 10 -0.83 3.15 -19.26
N GLY A 11 -0.83 1.81 -19.24
CA GLY A 11 -1.59 0.98 -20.18
C GLY A 11 -3.09 1.20 -20.04
N GLY A 12 -3.62 1.26 -18.81
CA GLY A 12 -5.03 1.55 -18.55
C GLY A 12 -5.44 2.93 -19.09
N VAL A 13 -4.66 3.97 -18.79
CA VAL A 13 -4.91 5.32 -19.32
C VAL A 13 -4.85 5.35 -20.84
N ALA A 14 -3.85 4.69 -21.45
CA ALA A 14 -3.73 4.61 -22.90
C ALA A 14 -4.95 3.93 -23.56
N MET A 15 -5.47 2.85 -22.97
CA MET A 15 -6.68 2.17 -23.48
C MET A 15 -7.90 3.09 -23.44
N VAL A 16 -8.07 3.89 -22.38
CA VAL A 16 -9.15 4.89 -22.30
C VAL A 16 -9.03 5.93 -23.40
N ILE A 17 -7.82 6.48 -23.62
CA ILE A 17 -7.57 7.49 -24.66
C ILE A 17 -7.84 6.92 -26.06
N ILE A 18 -7.32 5.72 -26.36
CA ILE A 18 -7.55 5.04 -27.63
C ILE A 18 -9.06 4.81 -27.84
N GLY A 19 -9.78 4.39 -26.81
CA GLY A 19 -11.23 4.22 -26.84
C GLY A 19 -11.96 5.51 -27.26
N VAL A 20 -11.65 6.64 -26.63
CA VAL A 20 -12.27 7.94 -26.93
C VAL A 20 -11.97 8.39 -28.36
N ILE A 21 -10.72 8.27 -28.82
CA ILE A 21 -10.33 8.66 -30.18
C ILE A 21 -11.02 7.76 -31.22
N SER A 22 -11.06 6.44 -30.97
CA SER A 22 -11.74 5.50 -31.86
C SER A 22 -13.25 5.73 -31.94
N GLY A 23 -13.85 6.28 -30.89
CA GLY A 23 -15.25 6.71 -30.84
C GLY A 23 -15.53 8.05 -31.53
N GLY A 24 -14.53 8.67 -32.17
CA GLY A 24 -14.67 9.97 -32.85
C GLY A 24 -14.50 11.20 -31.95
N GLY A 25 -14.18 11.01 -30.67
CA GLY A 25 -13.85 12.09 -29.74
C GLY A 25 -12.42 12.58 -29.88
N ARG A 26 -12.09 13.72 -29.28
CA ARG A 26 -10.72 14.24 -29.19
C ARG A 26 -10.15 13.90 -27.81
N ALA A 27 -8.85 13.65 -27.73
CA ALA A 27 -8.19 13.36 -26.45
C ALA A 27 -8.38 14.50 -25.42
N GLY A 28 -8.50 15.74 -25.88
CA GLY A 28 -8.75 16.91 -25.03
C GLY A 28 -10.13 16.91 -24.37
N ASP A 29 -11.11 16.19 -24.92
CA ASP A 29 -12.49 16.18 -24.42
C ASP A 29 -12.60 15.44 -23.07
N ILE A 30 -11.63 14.58 -22.76
CA ILE A 30 -11.50 13.87 -21.48
C ILE A 30 -11.06 14.83 -20.36
N TRP A 31 -10.35 15.89 -20.71
CA TRP A 31 -9.75 16.80 -19.73
C TRP A 31 -10.71 17.93 -19.35
N ASN A 32 -11.61 17.62 -18.42
CA ASN A 32 -12.52 18.61 -17.83
C ASN A 32 -12.19 18.86 -16.36
N LEU A 33 -11.77 20.10 -16.06
CA LEU A 33 -11.37 20.48 -14.71
C LEU A 33 -12.50 20.35 -13.69
N ALA A 34 -13.73 20.71 -14.06
CA ALA A 34 -14.90 20.59 -13.17
C ALA A 34 -15.19 19.12 -12.84
N SER A 35 -15.14 18.22 -13.84
CA SER A 35 -15.33 16.78 -13.64
C SER A 35 -14.27 16.17 -12.73
N ILE A 36 -13.01 16.63 -12.82
CA ILE A 36 -11.93 16.20 -11.92
C ILE A 36 -12.21 16.64 -10.48
N PHE A 37 -12.61 17.90 -10.26
CA PHE A 37 -12.94 18.38 -8.92
C PHE A 37 -14.11 17.63 -8.30
N VAL A 38 -15.18 17.37 -9.05
CA VAL A 38 -16.34 16.63 -8.55
C VAL A 38 -15.96 15.17 -8.26
N THR A 39 -15.33 14.49 -9.22
CA THR A 39 -15.08 13.05 -9.11
C THR A 39 -13.93 12.74 -8.16
N VAL A 40 -12.75 13.31 -8.41
CA VAL A 40 -11.54 13.04 -7.62
C VAL A 40 -11.56 13.84 -6.32
N GLY A 41 -11.84 15.14 -6.40
CA GLY A 41 -11.90 16.00 -5.22
C GLY A 41 -13.04 15.63 -4.29
N GLY A 42 -14.25 15.43 -4.81
CA GLY A 42 -15.41 15.02 -4.01
C GLY A 42 -15.23 13.65 -3.34
N SER A 43 -14.76 12.63 -4.08
CA SER A 43 -14.51 11.31 -3.50
C SER A 43 -13.35 11.31 -2.50
N TYR A 44 -12.31 12.12 -2.72
CA TYR A 44 -11.22 12.29 -1.75
C TYR A 44 -11.72 13.00 -0.49
N CYS A 45 -12.55 14.03 -0.63
CA CYS A 45 -13.17 14.72 0.49
C CYS A 45 -14.06 13.79 1.33
N ALA A 46 -14.76 12.84 0.69
CA ALA A 46 -15.55 11.84 1.38
C ALA A 46 -14.71 10.93 2.31
N LEU A 47 -13.41 10.77 2.04
CA LEU A 47 -12.52 10.02 2.95
C LEU A 47 -12.37 10.69 4.31
N PHE A 48 -12.41 12.03 4.39
CA PHE A 48 -12.33 12.73 5.70
C PHE A 48 -13.54 12.45 6.59
N ILE A 49 -14.65 11.94 6.02
CA ILE A 49 -15.83 11.52 6.79
C ILE A 49 -15.62 10.10 7.35
N ALA A 50 -14.95 9.23 6.58
CA ALA A 50 -14.80 7.81 6.91
C ALA A 50 -13.53 7.48 7.71
N PHE A 51 -12.47 8.29 7.58
CA PHE A 51 -11.14 8.00 8.11
C PHE A 51 -10.54 9.19 8.86
N PRO A 52 -9.65 8.94 9.84
CA PRO A 52 -8.96 10.01 10.56
C PRO A 52 -8.00 10.78 9.63
N LEU A 53 -7.77 12.06 9.95
CA LEU A 53 -7.02 13.00 9.12
C LEU A 53 -5.63 12.48 8.69
N HIS A 54 -4.90 11.84 9.61
CA HIS A 54 -3.56 11.34 9.34
C HIS A 54 -3.52 10.22 8.28
N GLU A 55 -4.59 9.43 8.18
CA GLU A 55 -4.72 8.37 7.18
C GLU A 55 -5.04 8.96 5.79
N VAL A 56 -5.99 9.90 5.75
CA VAL A 56 -6.38 10.53 4.48
C VAL A 56 -5.22 11.30 3.84
N LEU A 57 -4.42 11.99 4.65
CA LEU A 57 -3.22 12.70 4.16
C LEU A 57 -2.07 11.75 3.85
N GLY A 58 -1.95 10.64 4.60
CA GLY A 58 -0.90 9.64 4.42
C GLY A 58 -1.05 8.78 3.15
N VAL A 59 -2.24 8.71 2.56
CA VAL A 59 -2.55 7.84 1.41
C VAL A 59 -1.60 8.06 0.22
N TRP A 60 -1.22 9.31 -0.04
CA TRP A 60 -0.31 9.67 -1.14
C TRP A 60 1.09 9.05 -0.99
N LYS A 61 1.59 8.97 0.26
CA LYS A 61 2.88 8.34 0.56
C LYS A 61 2.85 6.84 0.29
N ILE A 62 1.69 6.21 0.47
CA ILE A 62 1.52 4.77 0.35
C ILE A 62 1.32 4.37 -1.10
N MET A 63 0.57 5.14 -1.89
CA MET A 63 0.53 4.96 -3.34
C MET A 63 1.93 5.01 -3.96
N GLY A 64 2.81 5.90 -3.45
CA GLY A 64 4.21 5.95 -3.86
C GLY A 64 5.00 4.67 -3.57
N ARG A 65 4.62 3.88 -2.56
CA ARG A 65 5.27 2.59 -2.26
C ARG A 65 4.93 1.52 -3.30
N CYS A 66 3.78 1.57 -3.96
CA CYS A 66 3.40 0.61 -5.00
C CYS A 66 4.38 0.59 -6.19
N PHE A 67 5.09 1.69 -6.43
CA PHE A 67 6.09 1.78 -7.49
C PHE A 67 7.46 1.20 -7.08
N LYS A 68 7.65 0.84 -5.81
CA LYS A 68 8.90 0.26 -5.30
C LYS A 68 8.77 -1.24 -5.16
N VAL A 69 9.81 -1.95 -5.60
CA VAL A 69 9.99 -3.37 -5.32
C VAL A 69 10.89 -3.45 -4.10
N PHE A 70 10.46 -4.16 -3.07
CA PHE A 70 11.26 -4.47 -1.90
C PHE A 70 11.91 -5.83 -2.13
N ASP A 71 13.24 -5.87 -2.14
CA ASP A 71 14.00 -7.11 -2.10
C ASP A 71 14.32 -7.41 -0.63
N TYR A 72 13.74 -8.49 -0.12
CA TYR A 72 13.94 -8.93 1.27
C TYR A 72 15.10 -9.94 1.39
N GLY A 73 15.81 -10.23 0.29
CA GLY A 73 17.00 -11.07 0.32
C GLY A 73 16.72 -12.47 0.86
N GLU A 74 15.65 -13.13 0.39
CA GLU A 74 15.19 -14.43 0.90
C GLU A 74 16.33 -15.46 1.01
N LYS A 75 17.20 -15.52 0.00
CA LYS A 75 18.38 -16.40 -0.01
C LYS A 75 19.39 -16.04 1.08
N SER A 76 19.71 -14.75 1.23
CA SER A 76 20.62 -14.30 2.29
C SER A 76 20.00 -14.54 3.67
N THR A 77 18.69 -14.37 3.82
CA THR A 77 17.97 -14.65 5.07
C THR A 77 18.09 -16.12 5.44
N VAL A 78 17.89 -17.04 4.50
CA VAL A 78 18.08 -18.49 4.75
C VAL A 78 19.53 -18.79 5.15
N GLN A 79 20.52 -18.23 4.45
CA GLN A 79 21.93 -18.44 4.80
C GLN A 79 22.26 -17.92 6.20
N ASN A 80 21.75 -16.74 6.56
CA ASN A 80 21.94 -16.14 7.89
C ASN A 80 21.29 -17.01 8.98
N MET A 81 20.08 -17.54 8.75
CA MET A 81 19.41 -18.45 9.69
C MET A 81 20.22 -19.74 9.93
N VAL A 82 20.79 -20.31 8.87
CA VAL A 82 21.64 -21.50 9.00
C VAL A 82 22.91 -21.18 9.79
N ALA A 83 23.58 -20.06 9.49
CA ALA A 83 24.77 -19.63 10.21
C ALA A 83 24.51 -19.40 11.71
N LEU A 84 23.39 -18.73 12.04
CA LEU A 84 22.95 -18.52 13.42
C LEU A 84 22.67 -19.85 14.14
N SER A 85 22.01 -20.79 13.46
CA SER A 85 21.75 -22.13 14.00
C SER A 85 23.03 -22.92 14.28
N GLU A 86 24.01 -22.87 13.36
CA GLU A 86 25.31 -23.52 13.55
C GLU A 86 26.10 -22.90 14.73
N LYS A 87 26.09 -21.56 14.85
CA LYS A 87 26.72 -20.85 15.98
C LYS A 87 26.07 -21.27 17.30
N ALA A 88 24.74 -21.21 17.38
CA ALA A 88 23.98 -21.61 18.57
C ALA A 88 24.27 -23.05 19.00
N ARG A 89 24.45 -23.97 18.04
CA ARG A 89 24.74 -25.38 18.32
C ARG A 89 26.16 -25.61 18.83
N ARG A 90 27.15 -24.83 18.36
CA ARG A 90 28.56 -24.98 18.73
C ARG A 90 28.91 -24.25 20.02
N GLU A 91 28.41 -23.03 20.16
CA GLU A 91 28.83 -22.08 21.21
C GLU A 91 27.73 -21.84 22.26
N GLY A 92 26.51 -22.33 22.01
CA GLY A 92 25.35 -22.13 22.86
C GLY A 92 24.51 -20.91 22.46
N ILE A 93 23.32 -20.78 23.03
CA ILE A 93 22.35 -19.72 22.68
C ILE A 93 22.86 -18.32 23.06
N LEU A 94 23.61 -18.20 24.17
CA LEU A 94 24.19 -16.92 24.61
C LEU A 94 25.19 -16.34 23.60
N ALA A 95 25.84 -17.19 22.80
CA ALA A 95 26.75 -16.74 21.74
C ALA A 95 26.02 -15.97 20.62
N LEU A 96 24.69 -16.07 20.54
CA LEU A 96 23.88 -15.28 19.61
C LEU A 96 23.76 -13.82 20.04
N GLU A 97 24.08 -13.47 21.29
CA GLU A 97 24.10 -12.08 21.75
C GLU A 97 25.13 -11.24 20.98
N GLU A 98 26.28 -11.86 20.70
CA GLU A 98 27.34 -11.26 19.90
C GLU A 98 26.91 -11.10 18.44
N GLY A 99 26.64 -9.86 18.04
CA GLY A 99 26.24 -9.48 16.68
C GLY A 99 24.74 -9.23 16.49
N LEU A 100 23.93 -9.31 17.55
CA LEU A 100 22.50 -8.95 17.51
C LEU A 100 22.27 -7.53 16.97
N ASP A 101 23.10 -6.57 17.39
CA ASP A 101 22.95 -5.17 17.00
C ASP A 101 23.34 -4.90 15.54
N ASP A 102 24.11 -5.81 14.93
CA ASP A 102 24.56 -5.74 13.54
C ASP A 102 23.53 -6.32 12.55
N LEU A 103 22.44 -6.92 13.04
CA LEU A 103 21.37 -7.44 12.17
C LEU A 103 20.48 -6.32 11.64
N ASP A 104 20.45 -6.14 10.32
CA ASP A 104 19.61 -5.13 9.66
C ASP A 104 18.10 -5.35 9.90
N ASP A 105 17.67 -6.61 10.01
CA ASP A 105 16.27 -6.97 10.20
C ASP A 105 15.87 -6.87 11.68
N LYS A 106 14.98 -5.91 11.97
CA LYS A 106 14.47 -5.66 13.34
C LYS A 106 13.63 -6.82 13.88
N PHE A 107 12.86 -7.49 13.04
CA PHE A 107 12.00 -8.61 13.44
C PHE A 107 12.87 -9.78 13.87
N LEU A 108 13.90 -10.10 13.08
CA LEU A 108 14.86 -11.14 13.43
C LEU A 108 15.63 -10.81 14.72
N ARG A 109 16.09 -9.57 14.85
CA ARG A 109 16.80 -9.09 16.04
C ARG A 109 15.98 -9.29 17.31
N GLU A 110 14.72 -8.90 17.29
CA GLU A 110 13.86 -9.01 18.47
C GLU A 110 13.59 -10.47 18.85
N GLY A 111 13.31 -11.33 17.87
CA GLY A 111 13.12 -12.76 18.11
C GLY A 111 14.35 -13.43 18.74
N LEU A 112 15.55 -13.09 18.26
CA LEU A 112 16.80 -13.60 18.83
C LEU A 112 17.07 -13.05 20.23
N ARG A 113 16.75 -11.78 20.50
CA ARG A 113 16.86 -11.20 21.84
C ARG A 113 15.97 -11.94 22.85
N LEU A 114 14.71 -12.21 22.49
CA LEU A 114 13.80 -12.99 23.34
C LEU A 114 14.31 -14.42 23.61
N MET A 115 15.01 -15.03 22.64
CA MET A 115 15.68 -16.32 22.86
C MET A 115 16.85 -16.22 23.85
N VAL A 116 17.68 -15.19 23.73
CA VAL A 116 18.83 -14.95 24.64
C VAL A 116 18.33 -14.66 26.06
N ASP A 117 17.23 -13.92 26.19
CA ASP A 117 16.54 -13.62 27.46
C ASP A 117 15.87 -14.85 28.10
N GLY A 118 15.93 -16.02 27.43
CA GLY A 118 15.49 -17.30 27.98
C GLY A 118 13.99 -17.52 27.93
N HIS A 119 13.25 -16.81 27.07
CA HIS A 119 11.83 -17.07 26.87
C HIS A 119 11.60 -18.44 26.21
N ASP A 120 10.48 -19.08 26.53
CA ASP A 120 10.11 -20.36 25.93
C ASP A 120 9.67 -20.18 24.48
N GLY A 121 9.88 -21.23 23.67
CA GLY A 121 9.57 -21.17 22.23
C GLY A 121 8.09 -20.90 21.92
N THR A 122 7.17 -21.24 22.82
CA THR A 122 5.74 -20.94 22.63
C THR A 122 5.44 -19.47 22.86
N ALA A 123 6.00 -18.84 23.89
CA ALA A 123 5.88 -17.41 24.12
C ALA A 123 6.51 -16.59 22.99
N ILE A 124 7.74 -16.97 22.56
CA ILE A 124 8.41 -16.29 21.45
C ILE A 124 7.55 -16.34 20.20
N ARG A 125 7.05 -17.53 19.82
CA ARG A 125 6.17 -17.67 18.67
C ARG A 125 4.95 -16.76 18.76
N ALA A 126 4.26 -16.75 19.92
CA ALA A 126 3.08 -15.93 20.11
C ALA A 126 3.37 -14.42 19.96
N ILE A 127 4.52 -13.95 20.46
CA ILE A 127 4.96 -12.56 20.32
C ILE A 127 5.23 -12.22 18.86
N MET A 128 6.02 -13.05 18.17
CA MET A 128 6.40 -12.82 16.77
C MET A 128 5.20 -12.90 15.81
N GLU A 129 4.27 -13.83 16.04
CA GLU A 129 3.01 -13.93 15.29
C GLU A 129 2.12 -12.70 15.52
N ASN A 130 2.07 -12.18 16.75
CA ASN A 130 1.35 -10.94 17.03
C ASN A 130 1.96 -9.76 16.27
N GLU A 131 3.29 -9.62 16.27
CA GLU A 131 3.97 -8.55 15.54
C GLU A 131 3.69 -8.62 14.03
N MET A 132 3.73 -9.83 13.45
CA MET A 132 3.32 -10.05 12.05
C MET A 132 1.87 -9.63 11.81
N SER A 133 0.95 -10.02 12.70
CA SER A 133 -0.47 -9.65 12.60
C SER A 133 -0.68 -8.14 12.70
N GLN A 134 0.03 -7.43 13.58
CA GLN A 134 -0.03 -5.97 13.65
C GLN A 134 0.54 -5.31 12.40
N CYS A 135 1.63 -5.87 11.85
CA CYS A 135 2.20 -5.39 10.59
C CYS A 135 1.20 -5.53 9.44
N GLU A 136 0.56 -6.69 9.30
CA GLU A 136 -0.47 -6.95 8.31
C GLU A 136 -1.67 -6.02 8.49
N LYS A 137 -2.20 -5.92 9.72
CA LYS A 137 -3.33 -5.05 10.05
C LYS A 137 -3.06 -3.60 9.65
N ARG A 138 -1.88 -3.07 9.98
CA ARG A 138 -1.46 -1.73 9.55
C ARG A 138 -1.48 -1.59 8.02
N HIS A 139 -0.94 -2.56 7.27
CA HIS A 139 -0.98 -2.50 5.80
C HIS A 139 -2.41 -2.57 5.27
N MET A 140 -3.26 -3.39 5.87
CA MET A 140 -4.66 -3.54 5.49
C MET A 140 -5.50 -2.31 5.79
N GLU A 141 -5.24 -1.60 6.89
CA GLU A 141 -5.89 -0.31 7.20
C GLU A 141 -5.61 0.70 6.07
N TRP A 142 -4.34 0.86 5.70
CA TRP A 142 -3.95 1.76 4.62
C TRP A 142 -4.47 1.34 3.24
N ALA A 143 -4.48 0.04 2.95
CA ALA A 143 -5.10 -0.49 1.74
C ALA A 143 -6.62 -0.23 1.74
N GLY A 144 -7.26 -0.36 2.90
CA GLY A 144 -8.68 -0.08 3.12
C GLY A 144 -9.06 1.34 2.73
N VAL A 145 -8.25 2.34 3.08
CA VAL A 145 -8.46 3.74 2.66
C VAL A 145 -8.52 3.86 1.12
N LEU A 146 -7.58 3.22 0.42
CA LEU A 146 -7.53 3.24 -1.05
C LEU A 146 -8.69 2.49 -1.69
N ILE A 147 -9.04 1.32 -1.16
CA ILE A 147 -10.19 0.52 -1.63
C ILE A 147 -11.48 1.33 -1.46
N GLN A 148 -11.64 2.00 -0.33
CA GLN A 148 -12.81 2.81 -0.05
C GLN A 148 -12.88 4.03 -0.96
N TRP A 149 -11.73 4.69 -1.22
CA TRP A 149 -11.67 5.80 -2.17
C TRP A 149 -12.04 5.36 -3.59
N ALA A 150 -11.50 4.23 -4.04
CA ALA A 150 -11.84 3.63 -5.32
C ALA A 150 -13.32 3.26 -5.41
N GLY A 151 -13.93 2.84 -4.29
CA GLY A 151 -15.38 2.60 -4.20
C GLY A 151 -16.23 3.87 -4.28
N TYR A 152 -15.75 5.01 -3.76
CA TYR A 152 -16.46 6.29 -3.82
C TYR A 152 -16.38 6.97 -5.18
N ALA A 153 -15.27 6.82 -5.90
CA ALA A 153 -15.02 7.53 -7.14
C ALA A 153 -16.13 7.34 -8.21
N PRO A 154 -16.66 6.13 -8.49
CA PRO A 154 -17.76 5.96 -9.45
C PRO A 154 -19.05 6.68 -9.03
N GLY A 155 -19.38 6.65 -7.73
CA GLY A 155 -20.58 7.33 -7.20
C GLY A 155 -20.51 8.86 -7.40
N TRP A 156 -19.36 9.46 -7.11
CA TRP A 156 -19.11 10.87 -7.39
C TRP A 156 -19.05 11.18 -8.90
N GLY A 157 -18.57 10.25 -9.71
CA GLY A 157 -18.63 10.35 -11.17
C GLY A 157 -20.07 10.43 -11.68
N MET A 158 -20.97 9.59 -11.16
CA MET A 158 -22.41 9.65 -11.47
C MET A 158 -23.07 10.95 -10.96
N LEU A 159 -22.65 11.48 -9.81
CA LEU A 159 -23.10 12.82 -9.39
C LEU A 159 -22.64 13.90 -10.38
N GLY A 160 -21.42 13.79 -10.89
CA GLY A 160 -20.89 14.67 -11.93
C GLY A 160 -21.71 14.64 -13.22
N THR A 161 -22.22 13.47 -13.63
CA THR A 161 -23.08 13.39 -14.82
C THR A 161 -24.40 14.12 -14.61
N VAL A 162 -25.02 14.01 -13.44
CA VAL A 162 -26.26 14.74 -13.11
C VAL A 162 -26.02 16.25 -13.10
N ILE A 163 -24.93 16.72 -12.48
CA ILE A 163 -24.57 18.15 -12.48
C ILE A 163 -24.36 18.66 -13.91
N GLY A 164 -23.65 17.88 -14.74
CA GLY A 164 -23.42 18.23 -16.15
C GLY A 164 -24.71 18.30 -16.96
N LEU A 165 -25.63 17.34 -16.76
CA LEU A 165 -26.94 17.34 -17.43
C LEU A 165 -27.79 18.54 -17.02
N ILE A 166 -27.83 18.89 -15.73
CA ILE A 166 -28.54 20.09 -15.27
C ILE A 166 -27.95 21.35 -15.91
N GLY A 167 -26.62 21.46 -15.98
CA GLY A 167 -25.94 22.59 -16.63
C GLY A 167 -26.25 22.68 -18.12
N MET A 168 -26.34 21.54 -18.81
CA MET A 168 -26.75 21.50 -20.22
C MET A 168 -28.20 21.97 -20.38
N LEU A 169 -29.13 21.47 -19.55
CA LEU A 169 -30.55 21.83 -19.61
C LEU A 169 -30.80 23.31 -19.31
N ASN A 170 -30.04 23.90 -18.38
CA ASN A 170 -30.15 25.34 -18.07
C ASN A 170 -29.66 26.24 -19.21
N ASN A 171 -28.82 25.72 -20.11
CA ASN A 171 -28.29 26.45 -21.27
C ASN A 171 -29.02 26.08 -22.57
N LEU A 172 -30.14 25.36 -22.49
CA LEU A 172 -31.06 25.20 -23.61
C LEU A 172 -31.97 26.43 -23.65
N GLU A 173 -31.65 27.36 -24.55
CA GLU A 173 -32.67 28.22 -25.15
C GLU A 173 -33.59 27.39 -26.07
#